data_AF-A0A2E9WV27-F1
#
_entry.id   AF-A0A2E9WV27-F1
#
_cell.length_a   1.000
_cell.length_b   1.000
_cell.length_c   1.000
_cell.angle_alpha   90.00
_cell.angle_beta   90.00
_cell.angle_gamma   90.00
#
_symmetry.space_group_name_H-M   'P 1'
#
loop_
_entity.id
_entity.type
_entity.pdbx_description
1 polymer ?
#
loop_
_entity_poly.entity_id
_entity_poly.type
_entity_poly.pdbx_seq_one_letter_code
_entity_poly.pdbx_strand_id
1 'polypeptide(L)' 'MSDLTANFTAKASEKCFHSRYFEDYSVGDEIVHSVPRTITEGDAAVYMALTGSRFALHSSDEYACEMGYARAPID' A
#
# COMPACT_ATOMS: atom_id res chain seq x y z
N MET A 1 -37.79 13.68 -40.21
CA MET A 1 -37.00 14.87 -39.83
C MET A 1 -37.31 15.21 -38.38
N SER A 2 -36.79 14.41 -37.45
CA SER A 2 -36.78 14.68 -36.00
C SER A 2 -36.07 13.54 -35.23
N ASP A 3 -34.85 13.20 -35.64
CA ASP A 3 -33.96 12.31 -34.89
C ASP A 3 -32.68 13.08 -34.58
N LEU A 4 -32.62 13.81 -33.45
CA LEU A 4 -31.34 14.36 -32.98
C LEU A 4 -31.31 14.82 -31.50
N THR A 5 -31.92 14.09 -30.57
CA THR A 5 -31.67 14.31 -29.13
C THR A 5 -31.61 13.01 -28.32
N ALA A 6 -31.14 11.93 -28.94
CA ALA A 6 -30.65 10.76 -28.21
C ALA A 6 -29.13 10.87 -28.09
N ASN A 7 -28.60 10.61 -26.87
CA ASN A 7 -27.19 10.43 -26.53
C ASN A 7 -26.42 11.66 -25.99
N PHE A 8 -26.98 12.33 -24.98
CA PHE A 8 -26.15 13.02 -24.00
C PHE A 8 -26.23 12.36 -22.61
N THR A 9 -25.87 11.09 -22.55
CA THR A 9 -25.44 10.46 -21.29
C THR A 9 -24.09 9.82 -21.53
N ALA A 10 -23.06 10.67 -21.63
CA ALA A 10 -21.70 10.22 -21.44
C ALA A 10 -21.60 9.70 -20.00
N LYS A 11 -21.71 8.38 -19.83
CA LYS A 11 -21.41 7.69 -18.57
C LYS A 11 -19.90 7.81 -18.36
N ALA A 12 -19.48 8.92 -17.76
CA ALA A 12 -18.13 9.09 -17.27
C ALA A 12 -17.94 8.08 -16.14
N SER A 13 -17.38 6.92 -16.47
CA SER A 13 -16.79 6.03 -15.49
C SER A 13 -15.67 6.83 -14.83
N GLU A 14 -15.89 7.24 -13.58
CA GLU A 14 -14.87 7.81 -12.71
C GLU A 14 -13.79 6.75 -12.49
N LYS A 15 -12.81 6.71 -13.40
CA LYS A 15 -11.63 5.83 -13.32
C LYS A 15 -10.56 6.50 -12.46
N CYS A 16 -10.97 7.00 -11.29
CA CYS A 16 -10.07 7.53 -10.27
C CYS A 16 -10.58 7.06 -8.91
N PHE A 17 -9.67 6.69 -8.00
CA PHE A 17 -10.02 6.24 -6.67
C PHE A 17 -10.87 7.30 -5.97
N HIS A 18 -12.10 6.95 -5.60
CA HIS A 18 -12.99 7.84 -4.86
C HIS A 18 -12.54 7.90 -3.40
N SER A 19 -12.07 9.07 -2.95
CA SER A 19 -11.81 9.34 -1.54
C SER A 19 -13.12 9.54 -0.79
N ARG A 20 -13.16 9.16 0.48
CA ARG A 20 -14.31 9.38 1.38
C ARG A 20 -14.14 10.69 2.14
N TYR A 21 -15.24 11.42 2.31
CA TYR A 21 -15.35 12.53 3.27
C TYR A 21 -15.71 12.01 4.67
N PHE A 22 -15.78 12.89 5.66
CA PHE A 22 -16.06 12.49 7.05
C PHE A 22 -17.48 11.89 7.20
N GLU A 23 -18.44 12.46 6.47
CA GLU A 23 -19.84 12.03 6.43
C GLU A 23 -20.08 10.67 5.79
N ASP A 24 -19.10 10.12 5.06
CA ASP A 24 -19.21 8.84 4.37
C ASP A 24 -18.84 7.63 5.26
N TYR A 25 -18.38 7.87 6.49
CA TYR A 25 -18.01 6.82 7.43
C TYR A 25 -19.16 6.45 8.36
N SER A 26 -19.36 5.14 8.54
CA SER A 26 -20.27 4.60 9.55
C SER A 26 -19.51 3.83 10.63
N VAL A 27 -20.05 3.86 11.86
CA VAL A 27 -19.47 3.09 12.97
C VAL A 27 -19.53 1.59 12.63
N GLY A 28 -18.37 0.94 12.63
CA GLY A 28 -18.23 -0.46 12.25
C GLY A 28 -17.74 -0.71 10.83
N ASP A 29 -17.49 0.34 10.03
CA ASP A 29 -16.89 0.19 8.72
C ASP A 29 -15.47 -0.42 8.79
N GLU A 30 -15.19 -1.42 7.95
CA GLU A 30 -13.85 -1.97 7.72
C GLU A 30 -13.31 -1.51 6.36
N ILE A 31 -12.15 -0.86 6.35
CA ILE A 31 -11.49 -0.38 5.13
C ILE A 31 -10.36 -1.34 4.79
N VAL A 32 -10.59 -2.20 3.80
CA VAL A 32 -9.55 -3.09 3.26
C VAL A 32 -8.66 -2.29 2.30
N HIS A 33 -7.46 -1.91 2.75
CA HIS A 33 -6.51 -1.17 1.92
C HIS A 33 -6.10 -1.98 0.68
N SER A 34 -5.93 -1.28 -0.44
CA SER A 34 -5.77 -1.92 -1.75
C SER A 34 -4.40 -2.59 -1.94
N VAL A 35 -4.42 -3.64 -2.78
CA VAL A 35 -3.33 -4.47 -3.33
C VAL A 35 -2.19 -4.83 -2.35
N PRO A 36 -2.08 -6.11 -1.94
CA PRO A 36 -0.92 -6.55 -1.15
C PRO A 36 0.37 -6.30 -1.94
N ARG A 37 1.36 -5.70 -1.29
CA ARG A 37 2.68 -5.44 -1.88
C ARG A 37 3.70 -6.43 -1.36
N THR A 38 4.45 -7.05 -2.27
CA THR A 38 5.62 -7.87 -1.90
C THR A 38 6.75 -6.97 -1.42
N ILE A 39 7.24 -7.22 -0.21
CA ILE A 39 8.39 -6.52 0.36
C ILE A 39 9.67 -7.28 0.01
N THR A 40 10.69 -6.54 -0.40
CA THR A 40 11.98 -7.08 -0.83
C THR A 40 13.14 -6.46 -0.03
N GLU A 41 14.34 -7.02 -0.19
CA GLU A 41 15.57 -6.46 0.39
C GLU A 41 15.88 -5.05 -0.10
N GLY A 42 15.42 -4.69 -1.30
CA GLY A 42 15.54 -3.33 -1.82
C GLY A 42 14.75 -2.32 -0.98
N ASP A 43 13.55 -2.70 -0.52
CA ASP A 43 12.73 -1.85 0.35
C ASP A 43 13.41 -1.68 1.72
N ALA A 44 14.01 -2.75 2.27
CA ALA A 44 14.78 -2.68 3.52
C ALA A 44 16.01 -1.75 3.40
N ALA A 45 16.73 -1.80 2.27
CA ALA A 45 17.87 -0.92 2.01
C ALA A 45 17.44 0.55 1.90
N VAL A 46 16.32 0.85 1.22
CA VAL A 46 15.76 2.20 1.12
C VAL A 46 15.29 2.70 2.48
N TYR A 47 14.60 1.86 3.25
CA TYR A 47 14.17 2.19 4.61
C TYR A 47 15.36 2.54 5.51
N MET A 48 16.41 1.71 5.50
CA MET A 48 17.64 1.96 6.24
C MET A 48 18.34 3.26 5.81
N ALA A 49 18.32 3.60 4.51
CA ALA A 49 18.91 4.85 4.01
C ALA A 49 18.14 6.09 4.46
N LEU A 50 16.80 6.01 4.55
CA LEU A 50 15.94 7.13 4.93
C LEU A 50 15.88 7.34 6.45
N THR A 51 15.82 6.26 7.22
CA THR A 51 15.66 6.33 8.68
C THR A 51 17.00 6.30 9.43
N GLY A 52 18.05 5.75 8.80
CA GLY A 52 19.32 5.52 9.46
C GLY A 52 19.25 4.40 10.52
N SER A 53 18.23 3.52 10.47
CA SER A 53 18.12 2.38 11.39
C SER A 53 19.35 1.46 11.28
N ARG A 54 19.94 1.07 12.41
CA ARG A 54 21.15 0.22 12.48
C ARG A 54 21.02 -0.89 13.52
N PHE A 55 19.79 -1.32 13.79
CA PHE A 55 19.58 -2.45 14.68
C PHE A 55 20.23 -3.70 14.10
N ALA A 56 21.03 -4.39 14.91
CA ALA A 56 21.84 -5.53 14.47
C ALA A 56 20.97 -6.66 13.86
N LEU A 57 19.76 -6.86 14.39
CA LEU A 57 18.82 -7.87 13.92
C LEU A 57 18.41 -7.69 12.45
N HIS A 58 18.18 -6.45 12.02
CA HIS A 58 17.74 -6.13 10.65
C HIS A 58 18.92 -5.85 9.70
N SER A 59 20.12 -5.67 10.27
CA SER A 59 21.32 -5.26 9.51
C SER A 59 22.28 -6.41 9.22
N SER A 60 22.19 -7.53 9.94
CA SER A 60 23.09 -8.69 9.79
C SER A 60 22.31 -9.99 9.80
N ASP A 61 22.41 -10.74 8.71
CA ASP A 61 21.86 -12.09 8.61
C ASP A 61 22.55 -13.05 9.59
N GLU A 62 23.87 -12.91 9.79
CA GLU A 62 24.64 -13.76 10.71
C GLU A 62 24.12 -13.60 12.14
N TYR A 63 23.94 -12.36 12.57
CA TYR A 63 23.42 -12.06 13.91
C TYR A 63 21.96 -12.51 14.07
N ALA A 64 21.13 -12.38 13.04
CA ALA A 64 19.76 -12.88 13.06
C ALA A 64 19.71 -14.41 13.15
N CYS A 65 20.61 -15.11 12.44
CA CYS A 65 20.74 -16.56 12.51
C CYS A 65 21.16 -17.05 13.91
N GLU A 66 22.09 -16.35 14.56
CA GLU A 66 22.47 -16.65 15.96
C GLU A 66 21.29 -16.51 16.93
N MET A 67 20.36 -15.60 16.63
CA MET A 67 19.11 -15.41 17.40
C MET A 67 18.00 -16.41 17.02
N GLY A 68 18.26 -17.34 16.11
CA GLY A 68 17.32 -18.39 15.70
C GLY A 68 16.38 -18.00 14.56
N TYR A 69 16.59 -16.85 13.91
CA TYR A 69 15.87 -16.51 12.69
C TYR A 69 16.50 -17.18 11.47
N ALA A 70 15.72 -17.38 10.41
CA ALA A 70 16.27 -17.93 9.16
C ALA A 70 17.13 -16.91 8.38
N ARG A 71 16.86 -15.62 8.58
CA ARG A 71 17.54 -14.46 7.98
C ARG A 71 17.17 -13.20 8.76
N ALA A 72 17.84 -12.08 8.50
CA ALA A 72 17.46 -10.78 9.03
C ALA A 72 16.00 -10.48 8.66
N PRO A 73 15.11 -10.26 9.65
CA PRO A 73 13.76 -9.81 9.39
C PRO A 73 13.78 -8.38 8.82
N ILE A 74 12.68 -8.00 8.16
CA ILE A 74 12.50 -6.63 7.65
C ILE A 74 11.80 -5.82 8.74
N ASP A 75 12.32 -4.62 9.00
CA ASP A 75 11.71 -3.59 9.85
C ASP A 75 10.70 -2.76 9.05
#